data_AF-A0A7X2MPI6-F1
#
_entry.id   AF-A0A7X2MPI6-F1
#
_cell.length_a   1.000
_cell.length_b   1.000
_cell.length_c   1.000
_cell.angle_alpha   90.00
_cell.angle_beta   90.00
_cell.angle_gamma   90.00
#
_symmetry.space_group_name_H-M   'P 1'
#
loop_
_entity.id
_entity.type
_entity.pdbx_description
1 polymer ?
#
loop_
_entity_poly.entity_id
_entity_poly.type
_entity_poly.pdbx_seq_one_letter_code
_entity_poly.pdbx_strand_id
1 'polypeptide(L)' 'EATTSRIGEDQMFYCLQRGISEEDAISMIVNGFCKDVFSELPLEFAVEAQKLLAISLEHSVG' A
#
# COMPACT_ATOMS: atom_id res chain seq x y z
N GLU A 1 0.03 -18.68 11.04
CA GLU A 1 -1.29 -18.07 11.35
C GLU A 1 -1.79 -17.36 10.10
N ALA A 2 -3.10 -17.22 9.92
CA ALA A 2 -3.67 -16.47 8.79
C ALA A 2 -4.47 -15.30 9.36
N THR A 3 -4.18 -14.09 8.88
CA THR A 3 -4.82 -12.85 9.36
C THR A 3 -5.41 -12.10 8.17
N THR A 4 -6.71 -11.79 8.25
CA THR A 4 -7.40 -10.97 7.26
C THR A 4 -7.37 -9.51 7.72
N SER A 5 -6.84 -8.62 6.89
CA SER A 5 -6.81 -7.18 7.16
C SER A 5 -7.61 -6.44 6.08
N ARG A 6 -8.34 -5.39 6.47
CA ARG A 6 -9.06 -4.49 5.56
C ARG A 6 -8.64 -3.06 5.85
N ILE A 7 -8.56 -2.23 4.82
CA ILE A 7 -8.34 -0.78 4.96
C ILE A 7 -9.58 -0.18 5.63
N GLY A 8 -9.41 0.44 6.79
CA GLY A 8 -10.52 1.06 7.53
C GLY A 8 -10.93 2.41 6.92
N GLU A 9 -12.23 2.70 6.90
CA GLU A 9 -12.76 3.99 6.42
C GLU A 9 -12.18 5.18 7.21
N ASP A 10 -11.98 5.03 8.52
CA ASP A 10 -11.36 6.07 9.37
C ASP A 10 -9.91 6.35 8.98
N GLN A 11 -9.16 5.32 8.57
CA GLN A 11 -7.77 5.47 8.12
C GLN A 11 -7.71 6.23 6.79
N MET A 12 -8.64 5.92 5.88
CA MET A 12 -8.79 6.64 4.62
C MET A 12 -9.20 8.08 4.85
N PHE A 13 -10.22 8.32 5.68
CA PHE A 13 -10.66 9.66 6.03
C PHE A 13 -9.53 10.50 6.64
N TYR A 14 -8.73 9.92 7.52
CA TYR A 14 -7.58 10.58 8.14
C TYR A 14 -6.48 10.97 7.14
N CYS A 15 -6.26 10.17 6.10
CA CYS A 15 -5.32 10.46 5.03
C CYS A 15 -5.87 11.54 4.09
N LEU A 16 -7.13 11.41 3.67
CA LEU A 16 -7.82 12.38 2.83
C LEU A 16 -7.89 13.77 3.48
N GLN A 17 -8.17 13.84 4.78
CA GLN A 17 -8.20 15.11 5.53
C GLN A 17 -6.83 15.81 5.58
N ARG A 18 -5.73 15.07 5.37
CA ARG A 18 -4.37 15.62 5.25
C ARG A 18 -4.00 16.05 3.84
N GLY A 19 -4.94 15.95 2.89
CA GLY A 19 -4.69 16.24 1.49
C GLY A 19 -3.91 15.14 0.76
N ILE A 20 -3.84 13.94 1.32
CA ILE A 20 -3.31 12.76 0.63
C ILE A 20 -4.42 12.24 -0.27
N SER A 21 -4.12 11.94 -1.54
CA SER A 21 -5.11 11.38 -2.45
C SER A 21 -5.55 9.99 -1.99
N GLU A 22 -6.71 9.52 -2.48
CA GLU A 22 -7.21 8.18 -2.14
C GLU A 22 -6.24 7.09 -2.58
N GLU A 23 -5.71 7.19 -3.81
CA GLU A 23 -4.71 6.26 -4.35
C GLU A 23 -3.40 6.28 -3.54
N ASP A 24 -2.88 7.47 -3.20
CA ASP A 24 -1.67 7.59 -2.40
C ASP A 24 -1.86 7.01 -1.00
N ALA A 25 -3.03 7.21 -0.40
CA ALA A 25 -3.37 6.66 0.90
C ALA A 25 -3.44 5.13 0.87
N ILE A 26 -4.11 4.55 -0.14
CA ILE A 26 -4.17 3.10 -0.35
C ILE A 26 -2.77 2.54 -0.56
N SER A 27 -1.99 3.14 -1.45
CA SER A 27 -0.61 2.74 -1.74
C SER A 27 0.25 2.77 -0.47
N MET A 28 0.16 3.83 0.33
CA MET A 28 0.90 3.96 1.58
C MET A 28 0.54 2.86 2.60
N ILE A 29 -0.75 2.57 2.77
CA ILE A 29 -1.23 1.55 3.72
C ILE A 29 -0.81 0.14 3.27
N VAL A 30 -0.96 -0.18 1.99
CA VAL A 30 -0.58 -1.49 1.43
C VAL A 30 0.93 -1.68 1.46
N ASN A 31 1.71 -0.65 1.13
CA ASN A 31 3.18 -0.70 1.24
C ASN A 31 3.63 -0.93 2.69
N GLY A 32 2.94 -0.32 3.67
CA GLY A 32 3.17 -0.57 5.09
C GLY A 32 2.88 -2.02 5.48
N PHE A 33 1.80 -2.60 4.97
CA PHE A 33 1.44 -4.00 5.20
C PHE A 33 2.46 -4.98 4.61
N CYS A 34 2.96 -4.70 3.41
CA CYS A 34 3.95 -5.54 2.72
C CYS A 34 5.40 -5.27 3.17
N LYS A 35 5.63 -4.34 4.11
CA LYS A 35 6.98 -3.88 4.47
C LYS A 35 7.91 -5.01 4.90
N ASP A 36 7.43 -5.92 5.75
CA ASP A 36 8.23 -7.03 6.26
C ASP A 36 8.58 -8.04 5.15
N VAL A 37 7.71 -8.18 4.15
CA VAL A 37 7.97 -9.00 2.96
C VAL A 37 9.02 -8.33 2.07
N PHE A 38 8.93 -7.00 1.90
CA PHE A 38 9.89 -6.24 1.11
C PHE A 38 11.26 -6.12 1.77
N SER A 39 11.36 -6.16 3.11
CA SER A 39 12.65 -6.15 3.80
C SER A 39 13.46 -7.44 3.64
N GLU A 40 12.79 -8.57 3.36
CA GLU A 40 13.45 -9.84 3.06
C GLU A 40 13.90 -9.94 1.59
N LEU A 41 13.42 -9.03 0.74
CA LEU A 41 13.85 -8.95 -0.66
C LEU A 41 15.14 -8.14 -0.79
N PRO A 42 16.07 -8.55 -1.67
CA PRO A 42 17.22 -7.73 -1.99
C PRO A 42 16.76 -6.36 -2.50
N LEU A 43 17.43 -5.30 -2.03
CA LEU A 43 17.01 -3.91 -2.23
C LEU A 43 16.76 -3.56 -3.71
N GLU A 44 17.53 -4.19 -4.60
CA GLU A 44 17.46 -4.06 -6.05
C GLU A 44 16.10 -4.50 -6.62
N PHE A 45 15.46 -5.49 -6.00
CA PHE A 45 14.15 -6.02 -6.41
C PHE A 45 13.00 -5.41 -5.62
N ALA A 46 13.24 -4.99 -4.36
CA ALA A 46 12.21 -4.38 -3.52
C ALA A 46 11.66 -3.08 -4.12
N VAL A 47 12.53 -2.25 -4.71
CA VAL A 47 12.14 -0.99 -5.38
C VAL A 47 11.26 -1.25 -6.60
N GLU A 48 11.57 -2.28 -7.38
CA GLU A 48 10.79 -2.63 -8.57
C GLU A 48 9.43 -3.24 -8.20
N ALA A 49 9.40 -4.10 -7.17
CA ALA A 49 8.17 -4.70 -6.67
C ALA A 49 7.18 -3.65 -6.13
N GLN A 50 7.67 -2.64 -5.40
CA GLN A 50 6.83 -1.54 -4.91
C GLN A 50 6.20 -0.74 -6.05
N LYS A 51 6.96 -0.46 -7.12
CA LYS A 51 6.44 0.26 -8.29
C LYS A 51 5.37 -0.53 -9.02
N LEU A 52 5.61 -1.82 -9.27
CA LEU A 52 4.63 -2.69 -9.93
C LEU A 52 3.35 -2.84 -9.10
N LEU A 53 3.47 -2.92 -7.78
CA LEU A 53 2.34 -2.99 -6.87
C LEU A 53 1.48 -1.73 -6.94
N ALA A 54 2.12 -0.54 -6.93
CA ALA A 54 1.42 0.74 -7.04
C ALA A 54 0.64 0.85 -8.36
N ILE A 55 1.25 0.49 -9.49
CA ILE A 55 0.58 0.50 -10.81
C ILE A 55 -0.59 -0.49 -10.83
N SER A 56 -0.41 -1.69 -10.25
CA SER A 56 -1.48 -2.69 -10.19
C SER A 56 -2.67 -2.23 -9.34
N LEU A 57 -2.41 -1.45 -8.28
CA LEU A 57 -3.45 -0.90 -7.41
C LEU A 57 -4.22 0.23 -8.11
N GLU A 58 -3.52 1.16 -8.77
CA GLU A 58 -4.13 2.23 -9.57
C GLU A 58 -5.10 1.67 -10.63
N HIS A 59 -4.74 0.55 -11.27
CA HIS A 59 -5.60 -0.08 -12.29
C HIS A 59 -6.69 -1.02 -11.75
N SER A 60 -6.59 -1.50 -10.50
CA SER A 60 -7.55 -2.49 -9.94
C SER A 60 -8.53 -1.90 -8.93
N VAL A 61 -8.29 -0.69 -8.43
CA VAL A 61 -9.19 0.00 -7.51
C VAL A 61 -10.18 0.82 -8.35
N GLY A 62 -11.35 0.22 -8.61
CA GLY A 62 -12.48 0.81 -9.34
C GLY A 62 -13.77 0.04 -9.08
#